data_AF-A0A1F4XTY0-F1
#
_entry.id   AF-A0A1F4XTY0-F1
#
_cell.length_a   1.000
_cell.length_b   1.000
_cell.length_c   1.000
_cell.angle_alpha   90.00
_cell.angle_beta   90.00
_cell.angle_gamma   90.00
#
_symmetry.space_group_name_H-M   'P 1'
#
loop_
_entity.id
_entity.type
_entity.pdbx_description
1 polymer ?
#
loop_
_entity_poly.entity_id
_entity_poly.type
_entity_poly.pdbx_seq_one_letter_code
_entity_poly.pdbx_strand_id
1 'polypeptide(L)'
;MADKWKSEREVWDFFHSEEGKGAAESNQHFFRKLFPAGHRQSIRPDIALVGKMTNKERWGYIAEHKPFLNWFREIHPHAFAFLVRYGKNYAPIIMGAPPSWGEPGWATCYYNSLLLMTAVNKKRRRRPLVYVEGIVMGALAHPMLHAWNAYSLEGRQALDWTHYFGSRWSRYLGIPFTEGEYERLRKDIAPKKKDLVLSLYSKKNFPKVEEMLLNILETRE
;
A
#
# COMPACT_ATOMS: atom_id res chain seq x y z
N MET A 1 11.65 5.20 16.33
CA MET A 1 11.11 3.84 16.59
C MET A 1 11.52 2.82 15.52
N ALA A 2 11.84 3.22 14.28
CA ALA A 2 12.28 2.29 13.24
C ALA A 2 13.66 1.63 13.50
N ASP A 3 14.51 2.22 14.34
CA ASP A 3 15.88 1.73 14.56
C ASP A 3 16.00 0.60 15.61
N LYS A 4 14.89 0.22 16.27
CA LYS A 4 14.91 -0.80 17.35
C LYS A 4 14.73 -2.22 16.82
N TRP A 5 14.09 -2.39 15.67
CA TRP A 5 13.62 -3.69 15.19
C TRP A 5 14.33 -4.09 13.90
N LYS A 6 14.70 -5.36 13.79
CA LYS A 6 15.46 -5.91 12.66
C LYS A 6 14.58 -6.60 11.63
N SER A 7 13.33 -6.91 11.97
CA SER A 7 12.37 -7.55 11.06
C SER A 7 10.92 -7.26 11.42
N GLU A 8 10.03 -7.48 10.46
CA GLU A 8 8.57 -7.46 10.68
C GLU A 8 8.14 -8.49 11.73
N ARG A 9 8.84 -9.64 11.81
CA ARG A 9 8.58 -10.69 12.80
C ARG A 9 8.85 -10.23 14.22
N GLU A 10 9.96 -9.55 14.48
CA GLU A 10 10.25 -9.06 15.83
C GLU A 10 9.15 -8.09 16.31
N VAL A 11 8.65 -7.24 15.41
CA VAL A 11 7.55 -6.33 15.72
C VAL A 11 6.24 -7.10 15.93
N TRP A 12 5.98 -8.12 15.12
CA TRP A 12 4.84 -9.02 15.29
C TRP A 12 4.87 -9.68 16.67
N ASP A 13 5.99 -10.31 17.03
CA ASP A 13 6.16 -11.05 18.26
C ASP A 13 6.01 -10.12 19.47
N PHE A 14 6.53 -8.90 19.41
CA PHE A 14 6.30 -7.88 20.43
C PHE A 14 4.80 -7.60 20.64
N PHE A 15 4.05 -7.30 19.58
CA PHE A 15 2.61 -7.00 19.72
C PHE A 15 1.75 -8.20 20.15
N HIS A 16 2.30 -9.42 20.11
CA HIS A 16 1.65 -10.65 20.57
C HIS A 16 2.22 -11.18 21.89
N SER A 17 3.13 -10.45 22.54
CA SER A 17 3.65 -10.78 23.86
C SER A 17 2.91 -10.01 24.97
N GLU A 18 3.10 -10.44 26.22
CA GLU A 18 2.60 -9.70 27.38
C GLU A 18 3.21 -8.28 27.48
N GLU A 19 4.45 -8.09 27.04
CA GLU A 19 5.12 -6.78 27.03
C GLU A 19 4.44 -5.81 26.04
N GLY A 20 4.08 -6.29 24.85
CA GLY A 20 3.47 -5.44 23.82
C GLY A 20 1.96 -5.32 23.87
N LYS A 21 1.28 -6.00 24.80
CA LYS A 21 -0.19 -5.97 24.95
C LYS A 21 -0.73 -4.55 25.07
N GLY A 22 -0.14 -3.73 25.94
CA GLY A 22 -0.55 -2.33 26.11
C GLY A 22 -0.35 -1.49 24.83
N ALA A 23 0.72 -1.76 24.08
CA ALA A 23 0.96 -1.09 22.80
C ALA A 23 -0.06 -1.54 21.74
N ALA A 24 -0.43 -2.83 21.70
CA ALA A 24 -1.45 -3.34 20.80
C ALA A 24 -2.84 -2.73 21.11
N GLU A 25 -3.21 -2.64 22.39
CA GLU A 25 -4.46 -2.02 22.85
C GLU A 25 -4.51 -0.52 22.50
N SER A 26 -3.40 0.18 22.72
CA SER A 26 -3.24 1.59 22.34
C SER A 26 -3.43 1.79 20.83
N ASN A 27 -2.77 0.98 20.00
CA ASN A 27 -2.93 1.03 18.54
C ASN A 27 -4.36 0.69 18.09
N GLN A 28 -5.01 -0.27 18.75
CA GLN A 28 -6.40 -0.60 18.49
C GLN A 28 -7.34 0.57 18.84
N HIS A 29 -7.06 1.30 19.93
CA HIS A 29 -7.79 2.50 20.32
C HIS A 29 -7.58 3.62 19.29
N PHE A 30 -6.34 3.92 18.92
CA PHE A 30 -6.03 4.92 17.89
C PHE A 30 -6.66 4.57 16.54
N PHE A 31 -6.62 3.31 16.13
CA PHE A 31 -7.26 2.86 14.89
C PHE A 31 -8.78 3.14 14.91
N ARG A 32 -9.47 2.84 16.01
CA ARG A 32 -10.92 3.12 16.13
C ARG A 32 -11.21 4.62 16.14
N LYS A 33 -10.32 5.44 16.69
CA LYS A 33 -10.45 6.90 16.66
C LYS A 33 -10.29 7.47 15.24
N LEU A 34 -9.30 6.96 14.49
CA LEU A 34 -9.07 7.38 13.10
C LEU A 34 -10.14 6.82 12.15
N PHE A 35 -10.59 5.59 12.41
CA PHE A 35 -11.55 4.86 11.59
C PHE A 35 -12.70 4.29 12.44
N PRO A 36 -13.68 5.11 12.84
CA PRO A 36 -14.81 4.66 13.65
C PRO A 36 -15.61 3.51 13.01
N ALA A 37 -15.68 3.48 11.67
CA ALA A 37 -16.31 2.37 10.93
C ALA A 37 -15.33 1.19 10.67
N GLY A 38 -14.22 1.12 11.39
CA GLY A 38 -13.22 0.05 11.33
C GLY A 38 -12.69 -0.15 9.91
N HIS A 39 -12.60 -1.41 9.46
CA HIS A 39 -12.17 -1.76 8.09
C HIS A 39 -13.21 -1.52 7.00
N ARG A 40 -14.41 -0.99 7.33
CA ARG A 40 -15.45 -0.64 6.33
C ARG A 40 -15.34 0.80 5.83
N GLN A 41 -14.67 1.68 6.58
CA GLN A 41 -14.51 3.09 6.20
C GLN A 41 -13.72 3.24 4.88
N SER A 42 -14.04 4.16 3.99
CA SER A 42 -13.16 4.41 2.83
C SER A 42 -12.12 5.47 3.20
N ILE A 43 -10.86 5.32 2.79
CA ILE A 43 -9.86 6.41 2.86
C ILE A 43 -9.85 7.29 1.60
N ARG A 44 -10.69 6.96 0.61
CA ARG A 44 -10.84 7.74 -0.63
C ARG A 44 -11.21 9.20 -0.40
N PRO A 45 -12.12 9.57 0.53
CA PRO A 45 -12.44 10.98 0.77
C PRO A 45 -11.21 11.79 1.22
N ASP A 46 -10.38 11.23 2.10
CA ASP A 46 -9.15 11.87 2.56
C ASP A 46 -8.16 12.07 1.40
N ILE A 47 -8.01 11.05 0.55
CA ILE A 47 -7.15 11.09 -0.64
C ILE A 47 -7.66 12.12 -1.66
N ALA A 48 -8.98 12.20 -1.87
CA ALA A 48 -9.60 13.18 -2.76
C ALA A 48 -9.42 14.61 -2.24
N LEU A 49 -9.55 14.82 -0.93
CA LEU A 49 -9.32 16.11 -0.30
C LEU A 49 -7.86 16.57 -0.50
N VAL A 50 -6.89 15.70 -0.18
CA VAL A 50 -5.46 16.00 -0.35
C VAL A 50 -5.09 16.22 -1.83
N GLY A 51 -5.71 15.47 -2.74
CA GLY A 51 -5.49 15.61 -4.18
C GLY A 51 -5.95 16.95 -4.75
N LYS A 52 -6.98 17.58 -4.16
CA LYS A 52 -7.51 18.90 -4.59
C LYS A 52 -6.74 20.09 -4.05
N MET A 53 -5.97 19.91 -2.98
CA MET A 53 -5.17 20.99 -2.40
C MET A 53 -4.02 21.37 -3.35
N THR A 54 -3.76 22.68 -3.49
CA THR A 54 -2.49 23.15 -4.05
C THR A 54 -1.33 22.63 -3.22
N ASN A 55 -0.12 22.60 -3.77
CA ASN A 55 1.07 22.22 -3.00
C ASN A 55 1.17 23.03 -1.70
N LYS A 56 0.98 24.36 -1.76
CA LYS A 56 1.05 25.25 -0.58
C LYS A 56 -0.03 24.96 0.47
N GLU A 57 -1.28 24.73 0.06
CA GLU A 57 -2.37 24.38 0.99
C GLU A 57 -2.17 22.99 1.59
N ARG A 58 -1.70 22.04 0.77
CA ARG A 58 -1.33 20.71 1.24
C ARG A 58 -0.22 20.83 2.28
N TRP A 59 0.76 21.71 2.08
CA TRP A 59 1.83 21.94 3.07
C TRP A 59 1.32 22.57 4.35
N GLY A 60 0.44 23.58 4.28
CA GLY A 60 -0.20 24.16 5.45
C GLY A 60 -1.00 23.12 6.24
N TYR A 61 -1.84 22.35 5.55
CA TYR A 61 -2.65 21.29 6.15
C TYR A 61 -1.81 20.18 6.79
N ILE A 62 -0.77 19.70 6.10
CA ILE A 62 0.15 18.67 6.63
C ILE A 62 0.92 19.20 7.85
N ALA A 63 1.45 20.42 7.78
CA ALA A 63 2.23 21.02 8.87
C ALA A 63 1.38 21.32 10.11
N GLU A 64 0.16 21.80 9.91
CA GLU A 64 -0.73 22.27 10.98
C GLU A 64 -1.56 21.14 11.61
N HIS A 65 -2.02 20.17 10.82
CA HIS A 65 -2.98 19.18 11.30
C HIS A 65 -2.37 17.79 11.49
N LYS A 66 -1.38 17.39 10.67
CA LYS A 66 -0.90 15.99 10.61
C LYS A 66 0.52 15.85 10.04
N PRO A 67 1.60 16.09 10.81
CA PRO A 67 3.00 16.00 10.34
C PRO A 67 3.37 14.63 9.74
N PHE A 68 2.63 13.58 10.10
CA PHE A 68 2.74 12.24 9.54
C PHE A 68 2.28 12.10 8.08
N LEU A 69 1.58 13.08 7.52
CA LEU A 69 1.22 13.13 6.10
C LEU A 69 2.39 13.55 5.18
N ASN A 70 3.57 13.83 5.72
CA ASN A 70 4.75 14.20 4.93
C ASN A 70 5.10 13.17 3.84
N TRP A 71 4.72 11.90 4.00
CA TRP A 71 4.96 10.85 3.01
C TRP A 71 4.10 10.97 1.74
N PHE A 72 3.05 11.80 1.77
CA PHE A 72 2.35 12.23 0.55
C PHE A 72 3.18 13.16 -0.34
N ARG A 73 4.34 13.65 0.12
CA ARG A 73 5.30 14.42 -0.69
C ARG A 73 5.80 13.66 -1.90
N GLU A 74 5.91 12.35 -1.79
CA GLU A 74 6.47 11.52 -2.86
C GLU A 74 5.45 11.23 -3.96
N ILE A 75 4.16 11.46 -3.71
CA ILE A 75 3.06 11.15 -4.64
C ILE A 75 2.93 12.25 -5.71
N HIS A 76 2.84 11.84 -6.97
CA HIS A 76 2.52 12.76 -8.05
C HIS A 76 1.09 13.31 -7.89
N PRO A 77 0.83 14.62 -8.02
CA PRO A 77 -0.49 15.20 -7.84
C PRO A 77 -1.60 14.53 -8.67
N HIS A 78 -1.34 14.18 -9.92
CA HIS A 78 -2.33 13.48 -10.77
C HIS A 78 -2.58 12.03 -10.35
N ALA A 79 -1.63 11.37 -9.66
CA ALA A 79 -1.83 10.01 -9.19
C ALA A 79 -2.97 9.92 -8.17
N PHE A 80 -3.23 10.99 -7.40
CA PHE A 80 -4.42 11.08 -6.53
C PHE A 80 -5.72 10.94 -7.34
N ALA A 81 -5.82 11.56 -8.51
CA ALA A 81 -7.01 11.45 -9.36
C ALA A 81 -7.25 10.01 -9.82
N PHE A 82 -6.17 9.30 -10.19
CA PHE A 82 -6.25 7.88 -10.56
C PHE A 82 -6.70 7.02 -9.38
N LEU A 83 -6.12 7.19 -8.20
CA LEU A 83 -6.52 6.47 -6.99
C LEU A 83 -7.97 6.75 -6.60
N VAL A 84 -8.42 7.99 -6.77
CA VAL A 84 -9.81 8.41 -6.47
C VAL A 84 -10.80 7.89 -7.51
N ARG A 85 -10.43 7.76 -8.79
CA ARG A 85 -11.31 7.20 -9.82
C ARG A 85 -11.29 5.67 -9.80
N TYR A 86 -10.13 5.08 -10.02
CA TYR A 86 -9.95 3.66 -10.30
C TYR A 86 -9.53 2.81 -9.09
N GLY A 87 -9.17 3.43 -7.96
CA GLY A 87 -8.77 2.71 -6.76
C GLY A 87 -9.87 1.80 -6.22
N LYS A 88 -9.50 0.75 -5.49
CA LYS A 88 -10.41 -0.13 -4.75
C LYS A 88 -10.04 -0.08 -3.27
N ASN A 89 -11.06 -0.05 -2.41
CA ASN A 89 -10.86 -0.21 -0.97
C ASN A 89 -10.57 -1.67 -0.68
N TYR A 90 -9.54 -1.92 0.13
CA TYR A 90 -9.22 -3.27 0.61
C TYR A 90 -9.34 -3.35 2.13
N ALA A 91 -9.91 -4.46 2.59
CA ALA A 91 -9.82 -4.89 3.98
C ALA A 91 -8.55 -5.73 4.15
N PRO A 92 -7.76 -5.55 5.22
CA PRO A 92 -6.58 -6.39 5.45
C PRO A 92 -6.98 -7.84 5.70
N ILE A 93 -6.18 -8.77 5.21
CA ILE A 93 -6.15 -10.13 5.75
C ILE A 93 -5.37 -10.05 7.06
N ILE A 94 -6.08 -10.17 8.18
CA ILE A 94 -5.45 -10.25 9.49
C ILE A 94 -4.81 -11.63 9.61
N MET A 95 -3.49 -11.68 9.60
CA MET A 95 -2.76 -12.93 9.75
C MET A 95 -2.91 -13.44 11.20
N GLY A 96 -3.00 -14.75 11.40
CA GLY A 96 -2.98 -15.35 12.74
C GLY A 96 -1.56 -15.65 13.23
N ALA A 97 -0.62 -15.70 12.29
CA ALA A 97 0.80 -15.95 12.52
C ALA A 97 1.61 -15.30 11.39
N PRO A 98 2.91 -15.04 11.60
CA PRO A 98 3.78 -14.57 10.53
C PRO A 98 3.79 -15.51 9.32
N PRO A 99 3.94 -15.00 8.09
CA PRO A 99 4.04 -15.82 6.89
C PRO A 99 5.10 -16.91 6.99
N SER A 100 4.77 -18.13 6.57
CA SER A 100 5.68 -19.28 6.62
C SER A 100 6.64 -19.37 5.42
N TRP A 101 6.45 -18.53 4.39
CA TRP A 101 7.23 -18.54 3.15
C TRP A 101 8.39 -17.53 3.14
N GLY A 102 8.70 -16.92 4.29
CA GLY A 102 9.85 -16.02 4.48
C GLY A 102 9.47 -14.64 5.01
N GLU A 103 10.49 -13.89 5.42
CA GLU A 103 10.35 -12.50 5.85
C GLU A 103 10.47 -11.53 4.66
N PRO A 104 9.66 -10.46 4.62
CA PRO A 104 9.82 -9.41 3.62
C PRO A 104 11.14 -8.68 3.86
N GLY A 105 11.77 -8.22 2.77
CA GLY A 105 12.87 -7.27 2.88
C GLY A 105 12.37 -5.95 3.50
N TRP A 106 13.16 -5.37 4.41
CA TRP A 106 12.78 -4.14 5.07
C TRP A 106 12.66 -2.98 4.07
N ALA A 107 11.59 -2.19 4.17
CA ALA A 107 11.33 -1.01 3.33
C ALA A 107 11.32 -1.26 1.80
N THR A 108 11.11 -2.50 1.35
CA THR A 108 11.06 -2.87 -0.07
C THR A 108 9.69 -3.40 -0.52
N CYS A 109 8.60 -2.82 0.00
CA CYS A 109 7.23 -3.32 -0.22
C CYS A 109 6.87 -3.56 -1.70
N TYR A 110 7.28 -2.68 -2.61
CA TYR A 110 7.06 -2.88 -4.05
C TYR A 110 7.73 -4.16 -4.57
N TYR A 111 9.01 -4.36 -4.22
CA TYR A 111 9.78 -5.54 -4.62
C TYR A 111 9.21 -6.81 -4.00
N ASN A 112 8.91 -6.78 -2.69
CA ASN A 112 8.32 -7.89 -1.97
C ASN A 112 6.96 -8.30 -2.56
N SER A 113 6.07 -7.34 -2.82
CA SER A 113 4.76 -7.61 -3.43
C SER A 113 4.88 -8.24 -4.83
N LEU A 114 5.78 -7.72 -5.67
CA LEU A 114 6.03 -8.27 -7.00
C LEU A 114 6.57 -9.70 -6.93
N LEU A 115 7.58 -9.94 -6.08
CA LEU A 115 8.18 -11.27 -5.92
C LEU A 115 7.14 -12.30 -5.49
N LEU A 116 6.30 -11.98 -4.51
CA LEU A 116 5.28 -12.91 -4.03
C LEU A 116 4.27 -13.22 -5.14
N MET A 117 3.80 -12.21 -5.88
CA MET A 117 2.92 -12.40 -7.02
C MET A 117 3.53 -13.38 -8.04
N THR A 118 4.74 -13.10 -8.53
CA THR A 118 5.41 -13.92 -9.55
C THR A 118 5.65 -15.35 -9.04
N ALA A 119 6.10 -15.52 -7.80
CA ALA A 119 6.36 -16.84 -7.22
C ALA A 119 5.09 -17.68 -7.09
N VAL A 120 3.96 -17.08 -6.68
CA VAL A 120 2.67 -17.77 -6.54
C VAL A 120 2.05 -18.07 -7.90
N ASN A 121 2.09 -17.13 -8.84
CA ASN A 121 1.51 -17.29 -10.18
C ASN A 121 2.24 -18.34 -11.01
N LYS A 122 3.57 -18.46 -10.88
CA LYS A 122 4.37 -19.54 -11.50
C LYS A 122 3.88 -20.94 -11.13
N LYS A 123 3.31 -21.11 -9.94
CA LYS A 123 2.76 -22.40 -9.47
C LYS A 123 1.36 -22.71 -10.05
N ARG A 124 0.89 -21.96 -11.06
CA ARG A 124 -0.40 -22.13 -11.76
C ARG A 124 -1.60 -22.34 -10.82
N ARG A 125 -1.67 -21.52 -9.76
CA ARG A 125 -2.75 -21.58 -8.77
C ARG A 125 -4.08 -21.14 -9.39
N ARG A 126 -5.20 -21.71 -8.91
CA ARG A 126 -6.58 -21.38 -9.34
C ARG A 126 -6.97 -19.91 -9.17
N ARG A 127 -6.30 -19.17 -8.28
CA ARG A 127 -6.53 -17.75 -8.03
C ARG A 127 -5.20 -17.00 -8.18
N PRO A 128 -4.97 -16.32 -9.31
CA PRO A 128 -3.73 -15.57 -9.48
C PRO A 128 -3.69 -14.42 -8.48
N LEU A 129 -2.49 -14.16 -7.94
CA LEU A 129 -2.23 -12.93 -7.22
C LEU A 129 -2.05 -11.79 -8.22
N VAL A 130 -2.52 -10.62 -7.81
CA VAL A 130 -2.26 -9.34 -8.48
C VAL A 130 -1.37 -8.47 -7.60
N TYR A 131 -0.59 -7.61 -8.22
CA TYR A 131 0.17 -6.56 -7.56
C TYR A 131 -0.77 -5.37 -7.36
N VAL A 132 -0.82 -4.81 -6.16
CA VAL A 132 -1.60 -3.61 -5.87
C VAL A 132 -0.64 -2.55 -5.39
N GLU A 133 -0.70 -1.37 -6.00
CA GLU A 133 -0.04 -0.17 -5.48
C GLU A 133 -1.12 0.83 -5.05
N GLY A 134 -0.83 1.59 -4.01
CA GLY A 134 -1.73 2.63 -3.56
C GLY A 134 -1.28 3.27 -2.27
N ILE A 135 -2.24 3.69 -1.47
CA ILE A 135 -2.02 4.34 -0.18
C ILE A 135 -2.45 3.40 0.94
N VAL A 136 -1.57 3.22 1.91
CA VAL A 136 -1.88 2.64 3.22
C VAL A 136 -1.96 3.76 4.26
N MET A 137 -2.90 3.65 5.19
CA MET A 137 -3.03 4.55 6.34
C MET A 137 -3.55 3.80 7.55
N GLY A 138 -2.92 3.96 8.70
CA GLY A 138 -3.23 3.21 9.91
C GLY A 138 -2.76 3.89 11.19
N ALA A 139 -2.90 3.18 12.30
CA ALA A 139 -2.38 3.63 13.60
C ALA A 139 -0.84 3.62 13.62
N LEU A 140 -0.23 2.59 13.01
CA LEU A 140 1.22 2.43 12.86
C LEU A 140 1.74 2.84 11.49
N ALA A 141 0.87 2.81 10.48
CA ALA A 141 1.22 3.20 9.12
C ALA A 141 0.82 4.66 8.87
N HIS A 142 1.80 5.56 8.89
CA HIS A 142 1.56 6.91 8.39
C HIS A 142 1.17 6.85 6.90
N PRO A 143 0.31 7.77 6.41
CA PRO A 143 -0.16 7.72 5.03
C PRO A 143 0.99 7.74 4.03
N MET A 144 1.22 6.62 3.35
CA MET A 144 2.37 6.43 2.47
C MET A 144 1.99 5.65 1.23
N LEU A 145 2.78 5.81 0.17
CA LEU A 145 2.73 4.88 -0.94
C LEU A 145 3.20 3.51 -0.48
N HIS A 146 2.44 2.50 -0.87
CA HIS A 146 2.67 1.13 -0.46
C HIS A 146 2.24 0.17 -1.55
N ALA A 147 2.76 -1.05 -1.47
CA ALA A 147 2.37 -2.13 -2.35
C ALA A 147 2.07 -3.41 -1.57
N TRP A 148 1.02 -4.10 -1.99
CA TRP A 148 0.55 -5.35 -1.41
C TRP A 148 -0.01 -6.25 -2.52
N ASN A 149 -0.46 -7.45 -2.16
CA ASN A 149 -1.09 -8.35 -3.11
C ASN A 149 -2.59 -8.49 -2.85
N ALA A 150 -3.35 -8.87 -3.87
CA ALA A 150 -4.74 -9.30 -3.73
C ALA A 150 -5.00 -10.55 -4.57
N TYR A 151 -6.08 -11.27 -4.26
CA TYR A 151 -6.54 -12.38 -5.10
C TYR A 151 -7.40 -11.81 -6.23
N SER A 152 -6.90 -11.90 -7.47
CA SER A 152 -7.50 -11.33 -8.69
C SER A 152 -7.68 -9.80 -8.69
N LEU A 153 -7.98 -9.24 -9.86
CA LEU A 153 -8.29 -7.81 -10.03
C LEU A 153 -9.54 -7.39 -9.23
N GLU A 154 -10.46 -8.32 -8.96
CA GLU A 154 -11.71 -8.04 -8.24
C GLU A 154 -11.66 -8.29 -6.75
N GLY A 155 -10.53 -8.84 -6.26
CA GLY A 155 -10.29 -9.01 -4.84
C GLY A 155 -10.45 -7.70 -4.06
N ARG A 156 -11.04 -7.81 -2.86
CA ARG A 156 -11.21 -6.70 -1.90
C ARG A 156 -10.45 -6.93 -0.60
N GLN A 157 -9.58 -7.93 -0.58
CA GLN A 157 -8.73 -8.27 0.55
C GLN A 157 -7.27 -7.95 0.23
N ALA A 158 -6.62 -7.21 1.12
CA ALA A 158 -5.20 -6.90 1.04
C ALA A 158 -4.39 -8.00 1.74
N LEU A 159 -3.64 -8.77 0.96
CA LEU A 159 -2.57 -9.62 1.45
C LEU A 159 -1.31 -8.75 1.58
N ASP A 160 -1.24 -7.98 2.66
CA ASP A 160 -0.09 -7.14 2.96
C ASP A 160 0.95 -7.91 3.78
N TRP A 161 1.62 -8.84 3.11
CA TRP A 161 2.73 -9.58 3.70
C TRP A 161 3.99 -8.74 3.91
N THR A 162 3.99 -7.50 3.41
CA THR A 162 5.13 -6.59 3.50
C THR A 162 5.08 -5.70 4.74
N HIS A 163 3.91 -5.65 5.39
CA HIS A 163 3.66 -4.91 6.62
C HIS A 163 2.64 -5.64 7.51
N TYR A 164 2.85 -6.94 7.71
CA TYR A 164 1.81 -7.82 8.25
C TYR A 164 1.53 -7.56 9.73
N PHE A 165 2.51 -7.10 10.53
CA PHE A 165 2.30 -6.75 11.94
C PHE A 165 1.32 -5.60 12.12
N GLY A 166 1.35 -4.61 11.21
CA GLY A 166 0.53 -3.41 11.29
C GLY A 166 -0.81 -3.54 10.58
N SER A 167 -0.96 -4.54 9.71
CA SER A 167 -2.09 -4.69 8.79
C SER A 167 -3.46 -4.56 9.46
N ARG A 168 -3.64 -5.12 10.66
CA ARG A 168 -4.90 -5.07 11.41
C ARG A 168 -5.33 -3.67 11.82
N TRP A 169 -4.40 -2.73 11.90
CA TRP A 169 -4.64 -1.32 12.22
C TRP A 169 -4.45 -0.40 11.02
N SER A 170 -4.56 -0.95 9.81
CA SER A 170 -4.33 -0.23 8.55
C SER A 170 -5.52 -0.33 7.60
N ARG A 171 -5.66 0.71 6.77
CA ARG A 171 -6.61 0.85 5.69
C ARG A 171 -5.87 1.04 4.37
N TYR A 172 -6.47 0.55 3.30
CA TYR A 172 -5.83 0.40 2.01
C TYR A 172 -6.76 0.91 0.90
N LEU A 173 -6.24 1.79 0.05
CA LEU A 173 -6.85 2.16 -1.22
C LEU A 173 -5.80 2.06 -2.30
N GLY A 174 -6.01 1.19 -3.30
CA GLY A 174 -5.04 0.98 -4.36
C GLY A 174 -5.64 0.44 -5.63
N ILE A 175 -4.84 0.41 -6.69
CA ILE A 175 -5.24 -0.09 -8.00
C ILE A 175 -4.52 -1.43 -8.23
N PRO A 176 -5.26 -2.51 -8.53
CA PRO A 176 -4.66 -3.80 -8.81
C PRO A 176 -4.15 -3.89 -10.25
N PHE A 177 -3.07 -4.64 -10.45
CA PHE A 177 -2.41 -4.91 -11.72
C PHE A 177 -2.08 -6.40 -11.82
N THR A 178 -2.41 -6.99 -12.96
CA THR A 178 -1.86 -8.28 -13.33
C THR A 178 -0.35 -8.18 -13.54
N GLU A 179 0.32 -9.33 -13.52
CA GLU A 179 1.76 -9.40 -13.80
C GLU A 179 2.12 -8.79 -15.17
N GLY A 180 1.30 -9.02 -16.19
CA GLY A 180 1.50 -8.47 -17.54
C GLY A 180 1.34 -6.95 -17.60
N GLU A 181 0.33 -6.40 -16.93
CA GLU A 181 0.10 -4.95 -16.90
C GLU A 181 1.20 -4.22 -16.14
N TYR A 182 1.60 -4.74 -14.97
CA TYR A 182 2.69 -4.15 -14.19
C TYR A 182 4.01 -4.20 -14.96
N GLU A 183 4.31 -5.33 -15.62
CA GLU A 183 5.51 -5.47 -16.44
C GLU A 183 5.53 -4.50 -17.62
N ARG A 184 4.38 -4.25 -18.25
CA ARG A 184 4.25 -3.27 -19.33
C ARG A 184 4.56 -1.86 -18.84
N LEU A 185 3.93 -1.43 -17.75
CA LEU A 185 4.16 -0.11 -17.13
C LEU A 185 5.62 0.08 -16.69
N ARG A 186 6.24 -0.98 -16.16
CA ARG A 186 7.62 -0.96 -15.68
C ARG A 186 8.64 -0.80 -16.81
N LYS A 187 8.39 -1.42 -17.97
CA LYS A 187 9.25 -1.31 -19.16
C LYS A 187 9.36 0.12 -19.68
N ASP A 188 8.30 0.92 -19.57
CA ASP A 188 8.32 2.33 -19.99
C ASP A 188 9.22 3.19 -19.09
N ILE A 189 9.25 2.90 -17.79
CA ILE A 189 10.08 3.68 -16.85
C ILE A 189 11.57 3.31 -16.99
N ALA A 190 11.87 2.02 -17.15
CA ALA A 190 13.23 1.51 -17.11
C ALA A 190 13.46 0.34 -18.09
N PRO A 191 13.44 0.58 -19.41
CA PRO A 191 13.45 -0.48 -20.43
C PRO A 191 14.73 -1.34 -20.40
N LYS A 192 15.84 -0.77 -19.93
CA LYS A 192 17.14 -1.44 -19.81
C LYS A 192 17.37 -2.13 -18.46
N LYS A 193 16.45 -2.00 -17.48
CA LYS A 193 16.60 -2.57 -16.13
C LYS A 193 15.44 -3.50 -15.81
N LYS A 194 15.50 -4.72 -16.35
CA LYS A 194 14.44 -5.74 -16.24
C LYS A 194 14.14 -6.21 -14.82
N ASP A 195 14.99 -5.90 -13.84
CA ASP A 195 14.77 -6.31 -12.44
C ASP A 195 14.44 -5.13 -11.51
N LEU A 196 14.34 -3.90 -12.05
CA LEU A 196 14.06 -2.73 -11.25
C LEU A 196 12.57 -2.64 -10.92
N VAL A 197 12.25 -2.70 -9.64
CA VAL A 197 10.88 -2.51 -9.11
C VAL A 197 10.72 -1.08 -8.65
N LEU A 198 9.61 -0.45 -9.05
CA LEU A 198 9.40 0.98 -8.93
C LEU A 198 7.99 1.28 -8.44
N SER A 199 7.87 2.30 -7.58
CA SER A 199 6.57 2.92 -7.32
C SER A 199 6.10 3.68 -8.55
N LEU A 200 4.96 3.26 -9.11
CA LEU A 200 4.28 3.89 -10.23
C LEU A 200 3.76 5.29 -9.87
N TYR A 201 3.28 5.51 -8.65
CA TYR A 201 2.63 6.77 -8.24
C TYR A 201 3.56 7.84 -7.71
N SER A 202 4.86 7.56 -7.65
CA SER A 202 5.85 8.55 -7.25
C SER A 202 5.95 9.70 -8.27
N LYS A 203 6.28 10.91 -7.80
CA LYS A 203 6.51 12.10 -8.66
C LYS A 203 7.48 11.85 -9.82
N LYS A 204 8.49 11.03 -9.56
CA LYS A 204 9.54 10.70 -10.52
C LYS A 204 9.06 9.77 -11.65
N ASN A 205 8.19 8.83 -11.33
CA ASN A 205 7.83 7.74 -12.25
C ASN A 205 6.46 7.94 -12.88
N PHE A 206 5.50 8.53 -12.17
CA PHE A 206 4.12 8.68 -12.65
C PHE A 206 4.01 9.38 -14.01
N PRO A 207 4.70 10.51 -14.27
CA PRO A 207 4.59 11.17 -15.58
C PRO A 207 5.03 10.29 -16.76
N LYS A 208 5.84 9.25 -16.52
CA LYS A 208 6.32 8.33 -17.55
C LYS A 208 5.33 7.22 -17.87
N VAL A 209 4.37 6.98 -16.99
CA VAL A 209 3.41 5.88 -17.12
C VAL A 209 1.96 6.36 -17.15
N GLU A 210 1.71 7.65 -16.94
CA GLU A 210 0.36 8.22 -16.81
C GLU A 210 -0.57 7.85 -17.97
N GLU A 211 -0.12 8.06 -19.20
CA GLU A 211 -0.91 7.75 -20.40
C GLU A 211 -1.18 6.24 -20.54
N MET A 212 -0.14 5.41 -20.39
CA MET A 212 -0.31 3.95 -20.47
C MET A 212 -1.20 3.42 -19.35
N LEU A 213 -1.04 3.95 -18.15
CA LEU A 213 -1.86 3.61 -17.01
C LEU A 213 -3.33 3.96 -17.28
N LEU A 214 -3.60 5.13 -17.84
CA LEU A 214 -4.97 5.54 -18.20
C LEU A 214 -5.57 4.55 -19.19
N ASN A 215 -4.85 4.25 -20.27
CA ASN A 215 -5.29 3.30 -21.29
C ASN A 215 -5.60 1.91 -20.71
N ILE A 216 -4.73 1.38 -19.83
CA ILE A 216 -4.97 0.11 -19.15
C ILE A 216 -6.26 0.19 -18.32
N LEU A 217 -6.47 1.27 -17.58
CA LEU A 217 -7.62 1.38 -16.67
C LEU A 217 -8.94 1.60 -17.40
N GLU A 218 -8.95 2.37 -18.49
CA GLU A 218 -10.15 2.59 -19.30
C GLU A 218 -10.57 1.33 -20.05
N THR A 219 -9.64 0.47 -20.47
CA THR A 219 -10.00 -0.82 -21.09
C THR A 219 -10.63 -1.85 -20.14
N ARG A 220 -10.61 -1.58 -18.84
CA ARG A 220 -11.23 -2.45 -17.81
C ARG A 220 -12.65 -2.02 -17.43
N GLU A 221 -13.06 -0.81 -17.80
CA GLU A 221 -14.43 -0.28 -17.59
C GLU A 221 -15.37 -0.76 -18.70
#